data_AF-A0A1C3P0M1-F1
#
_entry.id   AF-A0A1C3P0M1-F1
#
_cell.length_a   1.000
_cell.length_b   1.000
_cell.length_c   1.000
_cell.angle_alpha   90.00
_cell.angle_beta   90.00
_cell.angle_gamma   90.00
#
_symmetry.space_group_name_H-M   'P 1'
#
loop_
_entity.id
_entity.type
_entity.pdbx_description
1 polymer ?
#
loop_
_entity_poly.entity_id
_entity_poly.type
_entity_poly.pdbx_seq_one_letter_code
_entity_poly.pdbx_strand_id
1 'polypeptide(L)'
;MDLRGDAGGRIALLHHDRPGVLSGRFATHPGNFMPMRTDPGYPLRAGHNLSVTIDTRGTRHTHSTIDLADFDHPGFRLVLHLRFPSARGFVRQPDGHRRILEESDGSWAEVHPAGAPDGPHPVRYAGPRNLWTTVEDAYRGWTSAGRPGPDRLGLTVTTDQHQLWTDSPETIIVQHPTP
;
A
#
# COMPACT_ATOMS: atom_id res chain seq x y z
N MET A 1 -2.08 -10.19 -8.68
CA MET A 1 -0.80 -9.70 -8.15
C MET A 1 -1.05 -9.11 -6.77
N ASP A 2 -0.46 -9.64 -5.70
CA ASP A 2 -0.56 -9.09 -4.33
C ASP A 2 0.16 -7.71 -4.26
N LEU A 3 -0.08 -6.87 -3.25
CA LEU A 3 0.83 -5.78 -2.88
C LEU A 3 2.29 -6.26 -2.74
N ARG A 4 2.44 -7.54 -2.38
CA ARG A 4 3.70 -8.28 -2.27
C ARG A 4 4.18 -8.92 -3.59
N GLY A 5 3.41 -8.78 -4.67
CA GLY A 5 3.74 -9.27 -6.01
C GLY A 5 4.51 -8.21 -6.82
N ASP A 6 5.63 -8.63 -7.42
CA ASP A 6 6.71 -7.89 -8.11
C ASP A 6 7.35 -6.70 -7.37
N ALA A 7 6.69 -6.13 -6.38
CA ALA A 7 7.36 -5.30 -5.40
C ALA A 7 8.15 -6.20 -4.45
N GLY A 8 9.42 -6.43 -4.77
CA GLY A 8 10.39 -6.92 -3.80
C GLY A 8 10.22 -6.20 -2.47
N GLY A 9 10.31 -6.94 -1.37
CA GLY A 9 10.29 -6.37 -0.03
C GLY A 9 11.25 -5.18 0.03
N ARG A 10 10.75 -4.03 0.46
CA ARG A 10 11.62 -2.88 0.71
C ARG A 10 12.20 -3.05 2.10
N ILE A 11 13.52 -3.12 2.17
CA ILE A 11 14.26 -3.24 3.43
C ILE A 11 14.49 -1.81 3.93
N ALA A 12 14.16 -1.54 5.19
CA ALA A 12 14.61 -0.33 5.87
C ALA A 12 15.79 -0.68 6.78
N LEU A 13 16.87 0.10 6.69
CA LEU A 13 17.97 0.04 7.64
C LEU A 13 17.69 1.07 8.73
N LEU A 14 17.40 0.60 9.95
CA LEU A 14 17.06 1.46 11.09
C LEU A 14 18.17 1.45 12.12
N HIS A 15 18.48 2.63 12.65
CA HIS A 15 19.43 2.85 13.73
C HIS A 15 18.68 3.00 15.06
N HIS A 16 19.23 2.39 16.11
CA HIS A 16 18.74 2.50 17.49
C HIS A 16 19.64 3.45 18.27
N ASP A 17 19.46 4.76 18.04
CA ASP A 17 20.31 5.77 18.67
C ASP A 17 19.85 6.08 20.11
N ARG A 18 18.56 5.86 20.42
CA ARG A 18 17.96 6.09 21.74
C ARG A 18 16.90 5.03 22.06
N PRO A 19 16.68 4.71 23.34
CA PRO A 19 15.69 3.71 23.75
C PRO A 19 14.30 3.99 23.18
N GLY A 20 13.67 2.96 22.62
CA GLY A 20 12.29 3.00 22.14
C GLY A 20 12.08 3.73 20.82
N VAL A 21 13.15 4.16 20.13
CA VAL A 21 13.07 4.80 18.82
C VAL A 21 14.06 4.15 17.86
N LEU A 22 13.54 3.70 16.72
CA LEU A 22 14.32 3.24 15.57
C LEU A 22 14.09 4.20 14.42
N SER A 23 15.14 4.67 13.75
CA SER A 23 14.99 5.59 12.62
C SER A 23 16.00 5.30 11.51
N GLY A 24 15.59 5.45 10.26
CA GLY A 24 16.49 5.27 9.13
C GLY A 24 15.78 5.26 7.78
N ARG A 25 16.46 4.78 6.75
CA ARG A 25 16.00 4.88 5.35
C ARG A 25 15.73 3.53 4.71
N PHE A 26 14.92 3.54 3.66
CA PHE A 26 14.79 2.38 2.78
C PHE A 26 16.06 2.21 1.95
N ALA A 27 16.47 0.96 1.78
CA ALA A 27 17.56 0.61 0.89
C ALA A 27 17.20 0.98 -0.55
N THR A 28 18.18 1.55 -1.28
CA THR A 28 18.04 1.94 -2.68
C THR A 28 17.71 0.74 -3.57
N HIS A 29 18.26 -0.43 -3.23
CA HIS A 29 18.03 -1.67 -3.95
C HIS A 29 16.94 -2.50 -3.24
N PRO A 30 15.92 -2.99 -3.97
CA PRO A 30 14.91 -3.86 -3.38
C PRO A 30 15.52 -5.18 -2.90
N GLY A 31 15.02 -5.70 -1.78
CA GLY A 31 15.34 -7.03 -1.30
C GLY A 31 14.24 -8.01 -1.71
N ASN A 32 14.55 -8.95 -2.58
CA ASN A 32 13.62 -10.02 -2.92
C ASN A 32 13.87 -11.20 -1.99
N PHE A 33 12.92 -11.49 -1.10
CA PHE A 33 12.95 -12.70 -0.31
C PHE A 33 12.05 -13.74 -0.96
N MET A 34 12.56 -14.96 -1.07
CA MET A 34 11.71 -16.10 -1.42
C MET A 34 10.68 -16.29 -0.31
N PRO A 35 9.38 -16.41 -0.63
CA PRO A 35 8.39 -16.75 0.38
C PRO A 35 8.82 -18.01 1.12
N MET A 36 8.64 -18.04 2.45
CA MET A 36 8.85 -19.26 3.23
C MET A 36 8.03 -20.39 2.61
N ARG A 37 8.73 -21.46 2.23
CA ARG A 37 8.12 -22.65 1.63
C ARG A 37 7.45 -23.45 2.73
N THR A 38 6.16 -23.71 2.59
CA THR A 38 5.44 -24.62 3.48
C THR A 38 5.68 -26.09 3.10
N ASP A 39 5.99 -26.34 1.81
CA ASP A 39 6.35 -27.65 1.25
C ASP A 39 7.65 -27.53 0.43
N PRO A 40 8.71 -28.31 0.73
CA PRO A 40 9.96 -28.29 -0.02
C PRO A 40 9.85 -28.82 -1.47
N GLY A 41 8.83 -29.62 -1.79
CA GLY A 41 8.61 -30.21 -3.11
C GLY A 41 7.88 -29.29 -4.09
N TYR A 42 7.36 -28.15 -3.62
CA TYR A 42 6.57 -27.23 -4.44
C TYR A 42 7.23 -25.84 -4.46
N PRO A 43 8.02 -25.52 -5.51
CA PRO A 43 8.95 -24.37 -5.51
C PRO A 43 8.28 -23.00 -5.59
N LEU A 44 6.99 -22.95 -5.94
CA LEU A 44 6.19 -21.74 -5.99
C LEU A 44 5.20 -21.78 -4.82
N ARG A 45 4.76 -20.65 -4.25
CA ARG A 45 3.44 -20.71 -3.62
C ARG A 45 2.48 -21.12 -4.72
N ALA A 46 1.64 -22.13 -4.50
CA ALA A 46 0.51 -22.38 -5.40
C ALA A 46 -0.11 -21.01 -5.57
N GLY A 47 -0.17 -20.53 -6.82
CA GLY A 47 -0.58 -19.18 -7.14
C GLY A 47 -1.96 -19.00 -6.56
N HIS A 48 -2.04 -18.57 -5.30
CA HIS A 48 -3.26 -18.17 -4.67
C HIS A 48 -3.56 -16.90 -5.45
N ASN A 49 -4.33 -17.07 -6.52
CA ASN A 49 -5.33 -16.11 -6.86
C ASN A 49 -6.03 -15.86 -5.54
N LEU A 50 -5.63 -14.77 -4.87
CA LEU A 50 -6.37 -14.19 -3.77
C LEU A 50 -7.69 -13.79 -4.41
N SER A 51 -8.58 -14.77 -4.57
CA SER A 51 -9.97 -14.55 -4.92
C SER A 51 -10.56 -13.92 -3.67
N VAL A 52 -10.46 -12.59 -3.60
CA VAL A 52 -11.05 -11.83 -2.52
C VAL A 52 -12.55 -11.94 -2.68
N THR A 53 -13.19 -12.69 -1.79
CA THR A 53 -14.65 -12.73 -1.72
C THR A 53 -15.09 -11.52 -0.92
N ILE A 54 -15.46 -10.45 -1.62
CA ILE A 54 -15.95 -9.21 -1.00
C ILE A 54 -17.46 -9.27 -0.78
N ASP A 55 -17.92 -8.81 0.39
CA ASP A 55 -19.33 -8.53 0.63
C ASP A 55 -19.72 -7.22 -0.05
N THR A 56 -20.59 -7.30 -1.06
CA THR A 56 -21.02 -6.14 -1.85
C THR A 56 -22.27 -5.46 -1.30
N ARG A 57 -22.83 -5.94 -0.18
CA ARG A 57 -23.98 -5.27 0.44
C ARG A 57 -23.61 -3.86 0.89
N GLY A 58 -24.48 -2.90 0.57
CA GLY A 58 -24.23 -1.50 0.89
C GLY A 58 -23.08 -0.87 0.10
N THR A 59 -22.73 -1.42 -1.07
CA THR A 59 -21.75 -0.81 -1.99
C THR A 59 -22.12 0.64 -2.27
N ARG A 60 -21.16 1.53 -2.08
CA ARG A 60 -21.21 2.93 -2.46
C ARG A 60 -20.29 3.17 -3.65
N HIS A 61 -20.55 4.25 -4.37
CA HIS A 61 -19.83 4.62 -5.57
C HIS A 61 -19.23 6.01 -5.43
N THR A 62 -18.05 6.20 -6.00
CA THR A 62 -17.42 7.51 -6.20
C THR A 62 -16.57 7.47 -7.47
N HIS A 63 -15.88 8.56 -7.74
CA HIS A 63 -14.97 8.71 -8.85
C HIS A 63 -13.62 9.21 -8.33
N SER A 64 -12.54 8.73 -8.95
CA SER A 64 -11.16 9.10 -8.63
C SER A 64 -10.48 9.75 -9.82
N THR A 65 -9.64 10.72 -9.54
CA THR A 65 -8.72 11.32 -10.52
C THR A 65 -7.27 10.86 -10.31
N ILE A 66 -7.02 9.92 -9.40
CA ILE A 66 -5.69 9.32 -9.20
C ILE A 66 -5.34 8.50 -10.44
N ASP A 67 -4.20 8.79 -11.06
CA ASP A 67 -3.67 7.99 -12.16
C ASP A 67 -3.43 6.54 -11.69
N LEU A 68 -4.03 5.57 -12.37
CA LEU A 68 -3.87 4.16 -12.03
C LEU A 68 -2.41 3.68 -12.10
N ALA A 69 -1.55 4.34 -12.89
CA ALA A 69 -0.13 4.06 -12.94
C ALA A 69 0.61 4.44 -11.64
N ASP A 70 0.09 5.41 -10.88
CA ASP A 70 0.72 5.81 -9.61
C ASP A 70 0.65 4.72 -8.55
N PHE A 71 -0.35 3.83 -8.60
CA PHE A 71 -0.42 2.66 -7.72
C PHE A 71 0.76 1.69 -7.93
N ASP A 72 1.44 1.77 -9.07
CA ASP A 72 2.64 1.00 -9.36
C ASP A 72 3.93 1.76 -9.00
N HIS A 73 3.83 3.05 -8.61
CA HIS A 73 4.97 3.84 -8.15
C HIS A 73 5.51 3.31 -6.80
N PRO A 74 6.81 2.94 -6.68
CA PRO A 74 7.34 2.31 -5.48
C PRO A 74 7.18 3.12 -4.19
N GLY A 75 7.32 4.45 -4.29
CA GLY A 75 7.12 5.34 -3.13
C GLY A 75 5.67 5.40 -2.66
N PHE A 76 4.71 5.43 -3.59
CA PHE A 76 3.29 5.46 -3.22
C PHE A 76 2.86 4.11 -2.63
N ARG A 77 3.39 3.00 -3.13
CA ARG A 77 3.17 1.67 -2.53
C ARG A 77 3.63 1.60 -1.07
N LEU A 78 4.76 2.23 -0.71
CA LEU A 78 5.22 2.31 0.68
C LEU A 78 4.27 3.11 1.57
N VAL A 79 3.79 4.26 1.06
CA VAL A 79 2.77 5.09 1.72
C VAL A 79 1.50 4.28 2.01
N LEU A 80 1.00 3.55 1.01
CA LEU A 80 -0.17 2.68 1.16
C LEU A 80 0.07 1.52 2.12
N HIS A 81 1.25 0.89 2.08
CA HIS A 81 1.59 -0.20 2.99
C HIS A 81 1.58 0.23 4.45
N LEU A 82 2.09 1.44 4.75
CA LEU A 82 2.05 1.95 6.12
C LEU A 82 0.65 2.39 6.56
N ARG A 83 -0.17 2.93 5.64
CA ARG A 83 -1.57 3.29 5.94
C ARG A 83 -2.47 2.08 6.17
N PHE A 84 -2.14 0.95 5.55
CA PHE A 84 -2.97 -0.25 5.54
C PHE A 84 -2.14 -1.50 5.90
N PRO A 85 -1.60 -1.61 7.12
CA PRO A 85 -0.67 -2.69 7.47
C PRO A 85 -1.33 -4.07 7.50
N SER A 86 -2.66 -4.13 7.67
CA SER A 86 -3.44 -5.36 7.66
C SER A 86 -4.06 -5.66 6.29
N ALA A 87 -3.85 -4.79 5.29
CA ALA A 87 -4.53 -4.94 4.02
C ALA A 87 -4.09 -6.18 3.25
N ARG A 88 -5.09 -6.89 2.75
CA ARG A 88 -4.94 -8.06 1.89
C ARG A 88 -4.82 -7.62 0.44
N GLY A 89 -3.70 -6.96 0.13
CA GLY A 89 -3.16 -6.75 -1.20
C GLY A 89 -3.93 -5.81 -2.14
N PHE A 90 -3.22 -4.86 -2.76
CA PHE A 90 -3.68 -4.21 -4.00
C PHE A 90 -3.67 -5.25 -5.11
N VAL A 91 -4.79 -5.94 -5.29
CA VAL A 91 -4.86 -6.97 -6.32
C VAL A 91 -5.04 -6.33 -7.68
N ARG A 92 -4.00 -6.34 -8.52
CA ARG A 92 -4.21 -6.25 -9.97
C ARG A 92 -4.89 -7.54 -10.41
N GLN A 93 -6.12 -7.41 -10.88
CA GLN A 93 -6.90 -8.54 -11.39
C GLN A 93 -6.37 -9.03 -12.74
N PRO A 94 -6.74 -10.26 -13.17
CA PRO A 94 -6.31 -10.83 -14.45
C PRO A 94 -6.75 -10.01 -15.67
N ASP A 95 -7.90 -9.31 -15.56
CA ASP A 95 -8.33 -8.32 -16.54
C ASP A 95 -7.35 -7.13 -16.66
N GLY A 96 -6.43 -6.97 -15.70
CA GLY A 96 -5.35 -5.99 -15.71
C GLY A 96 -5.77 -4.58 -15.32
N HIS A 97 -7.06 -4.36 -15.07
CA HIS A 97 -7.69 -3.06 -15.15
C HIS A 97 -8.11 -2.52 -13.79
N ARG A 98 -8.47 -3.38 -12.83
CA ARG A 98 -8.91 -2.94 -11.50
C ARG A 98 -7.87 -3.16 -10.41
N ARG A 99 -7.94 -2.32 -9.37
CA ARG A 99 -7.17 -2.45 -8.12
C ARG A 99 -8.16 -2.60 -6.96
N ILE A 100 -7.94 -3.59 -6.09
CA ILE A 100 -8.80 -3.88 -4.93
C ILE A 100 -7.97 -3.74 -3.67
N LEU A 101 -8.50 -3.07 -2.65
CA LEU A 101 -7.97 -2.98 -1.29
C LEU A 101 -9.01 -3.57 -0.33
N GLU A 102 -8.61 -4.48 0.54
CA GLU A 102 -9.44 -5.07 1.59
C GLU A 102 -8.68 -5.08 2.91
N GLU A 103 -9.36 -4.77 4.01
CA GLU A 103 -8.82 -4.81 5.37
C GLU A 103 -9.51 -5.86 6.25
N SER A 104 -8.88 -6.20 7.36
CA SER A 104 -9.34 -7.28 8.27
C SER A 104 -10.72 -7.07 8.89
N ASP A 105 -11.23 -5.83 8.92
CA ASP A 105 -12.56 -5.47 9.38
C ASP A 105 -13.66 -5.63 8.31
N GLY A 106 -13.30 -6.14 7.12
CA GLY A 106 -14.21 -6.31 5.98
C GLY A 106 -14.47 -5.02 5.20
N SER A 107 -13.78 -3.92 5.54
CA SER A 107 -13.80 -2.72 4.70
C SER A 107 -13.04 -2.99 3.39
N TRP A 108 -13.58 -2.51 2.27
CA TRP A 108 -12.95 -2.67 0.97
C TRP A 108 -13.20 -1.48 0.03
N ALA A 109 -12.29 -1.30 -0.93
CA ALA A 109 -12.45 -0.39 -2.05
C ALA A 109 -11.85 -0.98 -3.33
N GLU A 110 -12.48 -0.70 -4.47
CA GLU A 110 -12.12 -1.15 -5.81
C GLU A 110 -12.14 0.05 -6.75
N VAL A 111 -11.07 0.25 -7.53
CA VAL A 111 -11.02 1.26 -8.59
C VAL A 111 -10.84 0.59 -9.95
N HIS A 112 -11.57 1.09 -10.94
CA HIS A 112 -11.55 0.62 -12.32
C HIS A 112 -10.98 1.71 -13.25
N PRO A 113 -10.48 1.35 -14.46
CA PRO A 113 -10.11 2.34 -15.45
C PRO A 113 -11.32 3.15 -15.88
N ALA A 114 -11.09 4.39 -16.28
CA ALA A 114 -12.13 5.22 -16.86
C ALA A 114 -12.61 4.60 -18.18
N GLY A 115 -13.90 4.76 -18.48
CA GLY A 115 -14.47 4.30 -19.76
C GLY A 115 -14.07 5.15 -20.97
N ALA A 116 -13.50 6.34 -20.73
CA ALA A 116 -13.00 7.26 -21.75
C ALA A 116 -11.56 7.69 -21.41
N PRO A 117 -10.73 8.03 -22.42
CA PRO A 117 -9.43 8.66 -22.19
C PRO A 117 -9.58 9.89 -21.29
N ASP A 118 -8.69 10.03 -20.30
CA ASP A 118 -8.65 11.14 -19.34
C ASP A 118 -9.91 11.35 -18.48
N GLY A 119 -10.86 10.40 -18.52
CA GLY A 119 -12.03 10.41 -17.65
C GLY A 119 -11.70 10.01 -16.21
N PRO A 120 -12.59 10.31 -15.25
CA PRO A 120 -12.39 9.85 -13.89
C PRO A 120 -12.60 8.33 -13.76
N HIS A 121 -11.80 7.72 -12.91
CA HIS A 121 -11.83 6.29 -12.60
C HIS A 121 -13.03 5.96 -11.69
N PRO A 122 -13.95 5.08 -12.08
CA PRO A 122 -15.04 4.67 -11.20
C PRO A 122 -14.52 3.84 -10.03
N VAL A 123 -15.03 4.15 -8.85
CA VAL A 123 -14.65 3.53 -7.58
C VAL A 123 -15.88 2.94 -6.91
N ARG A 124 -15.73 1.75 -6.34
CA ARG A 124 -16.72 1.06 -5.52
C ARG A 124 -16.12 0.77 -4.15
N TYR A 125 -16.88 0.93 -3.09
CA TYR A 125 -16.39 0.65 -1.74
C TYR A 125 -17.53 0.27 -0.79
N ALA A 126 -17.23 -0.52 0.23
CA ALA A 126 -18.18 -0.88 1.29
C ALA A 126 -17.46 -1.25 2.58
N GLY A 127 -18.26 -1.59 3.61
CA GLY A 127 -17.79 -1.97 4.94
C GLY A 127 -17.76 -0.83 5.96
N PRO A 128 -17.28 -1.12 7.19
CA PRO A 128 -17.31 -0.19 8.32
C PRO A 128 -16.57 1.13 8.08
N ARG A 129 -15.49 1.11 7.29
CA ARG A 129 -14.69 2.29 6.95
C ARG A 129 -14.74 2.58 5.45
N ASN A 130 -14.63 3.86 5.10
CA ASN A 130 -14.40 4.27 3.72
C ASN A 130 -12.89 4.24 3.43
N LEU A 131 -12.37 3.09 3.00
CA LEU A 131 -10.94 2.95 2.69
C LEU A 131 -10.50 3.87 1.53
N TRP A 132 -11.42 4.21 0.61
CA TRP A 132 -11.07 5.02 -0.54
C TRP A 132 -10.67 6.45 -0.16
N THR A 133 -11.38 7.08 0.78
CA THR A 133 -10.99 8.40 1.29
C THR A 133 -9.58 8.36 1.89
N THR A 134 -9.23 7.29 2.60
CA THR A 134 -7.87 7.13 3.14
C THR A 134 -6.82 6.96 2.04
N VAL A 135 -7.14 6.28 0.93
CA VAL A 135 -6.27 6.20 -0.26
C VAL A 135 -6.06 7.60 -0.86
N GLU A 136 -7.12 8.39 -1.03
CA GLU A 136 -7.04 9.75 -1.56
C GLU A 136 -6.23 10.68 -0.66
N ASP A 137 -6.42 10.61 0.66
CA ASP A 137 -5.65 11.37 1.65
C ASP A 137 -4.16 11.02 1.58
N ALA A 138 -3.85 9.72 1.49
CA ALA A 138 -2.49 9.23 1.36
C ALA A 138 -1.84 9.69 0.05
N TYR A 139 -2.59 9.68 -1.06
CA TYR A 139 -2.14 10.18 -2.36
C TYR A 139 -1.85 11.67 -2.33
N ARG A 140 -2.74 12.48 -1.73
CA ARG A 140 -2.51 13.92 -1.53
C ARG A 140 -1.28 14.21 -0.68
N GLY A 141 -1.08 13.48 0.41
CA GLY A 141 0.13 13.59 1.23
C GLY A 141 1.40 13.30 0.43
N TRP A 142 1.45 12.16 -0.26
CA TRP A 142 2.60 11.75 -1.07
C TRP A 142 2.89 12.70 -2.25
N THR A 143 1.86 13.18 -2.94
CA THR A 143 2.02 14.14 -4.04
C THR A 143 2.48 15.51 -3.56
N SER A 144 1.94 15.99 -2.43
CA SER A 144 2.39 17.25 -1.80
C SER A 144 3.86 17.22 -1.35
N ALA A 145 4.38 16.02 -1.01
CA ALA A 145 5.79 15.77 -0.72
C ALA A 145 6.69 15.67 -1.97
N GLY A 146 6.14 15.90 -3.17
CA GLY A 146 6.88 15.85 -4.43
C GLY A 146 7.06 14.43 -4.99
N ARG A 147 6.10 13.53 -4.72
CA ARG A 147 6.08 12.16 -5.24
C ARG A 147 7.38 11.37 -4.96
N PRO A 148 7.91 11.38 -3.71
CA PRO A 148 9.22 10.79 -3.41
C PRO A 148 9.28 9.30 -3.74
N GLY A 149 10.43 8.88 -4.27
CA GLY A 149 10.82 7.49 -4.42
C GLY A 149 11.36 6.90 -3.10
N PRO A 150 11.57 5.57 -3.02
CA PRO A 150 12.04 4.90 -1.81
C PRO A 150 13.37 5.47 -1.25
N ASP A 151 14.25 5.96 -2.12
CA ASP A 151 15.54 6.58 -1.78
C ASP A 151 15.40 7.86 -0.93
N ARG A 152 14.31 8.60 -1.14
CA ARG A 152 13.98 9.80 -0.36
C ARG A 152 13.15 9.51 0.87
N LEU A 153 12.54 8.33 0.95
CA LEU A 153 11.71 7.94 2.07
C LEU A 153 12.54 7.36 3.22
N GLY A 154 12.09 7.63 4.44
CA GLY A 154 12.56 6.95 5.63
C GLY A 154 11.44 6.66 6.61
N LEU A 155 11.79 5.88 7.63
CA LEU A 155 10.86 5.34 8.61
C LEU A 155 11.40 5.61 10.02
N THR A 156 10.54 6.15 10.87
CA THR A 156 10.75 6.21 12.31
C THR A 156 9.72 5.32 12.99
N VAL A 157 10.18 4.41 13.83
CA VAL A 157 9.36 3.46 14.59
C VAL A 157 9.54 3.74 16.06
N THR A 158 8.43 3.84 16.76
CA THR A 158 8.34 3.94 18.22
C THR A 158 7.45 2.83 18.75
N THR A 159 7.31 2.72 20.07
CA THR A 159 6.37 1.79 20.69
C THR A 159 4.91 2.06 20.32
N ASP A 160 4.58 3.32 20.00
CA ASP A 160 3.20 3.79 19.89
C ASP A 160 2.79 4.09 18.44
N GLN A 161 3.77 4.29 17.56
CA GLN A 161 3.52 4.68 16.18
C GLN A 161 4.71 4.41 15.25
N HIS A 162 4.38 4.27 13.98
CA HIS A 162 5.29 4.28 12.85
C HIS A 162 5.05 5.55 12.00
N GLN A 163 6.12 6.22 11.60
CA GLN A 163 6.08 7.45 10.80
C GLN A 163 6.93 7.30 9.55
N LEU A 164 6.31 7.44 8.38
CA LEU A 164 7.00 7.55 7.09
C LEU A 164 7.22 9.03 6.78
N TRP A 165 8.44 9.38 6.45
CA TRP A 165 8.87 10.75 6.17
C TRP A 165 9.65 10.86 4.86
N THR A 166 9.76 12.07 4.30
CA THR A 166 10.60 12.36 3.12
C THR A 166 11.78 13.23 3.51
N ASP A 167 12.97 12.86 3.02
CA ASP A 167 14.24 13.56 3.17
C ASP A 167 14.74 13.76 4.61
N SER A 168 13.87 13.96 5.59
CA SER A 168 14.19 14.15 7.01
C SER A 168 13.02 13.71 7.90
N PRO A 169 13.25 13.19 9.13
CA PRO A 169 12.21 12.76 10.06
C PRO A 169 11.12 13.80 10.41
N GLU A 170 11.40 15.08 10.20
CA GLU A 170 10.49 16.19 10.48
C GLU A 170 9.41 16.37 9.40
N THR A 171 9.62 15.80 8.21
CA THR A 171 8.68 15.91 7.07
C THR A 171 7.84 14.65 6.92
N ILE A 172 6.89 14.47 7.84
CA ILE A 172 6.03 13.27 7.91
C ILE A 172 5.01 13.27 6.77
N ILE A 173 4.91 12.14 6.05
CA ILE A 173 3.90 11.90 5.01
C ILE A 173 2.78 11.01 5.56
N VAL A 174 3.12 10.00 6.35
CA VAL A 174 2.17 9.06 6.94
C VAL A 174 2.57 8.79 8.39
N GLN A 175 1.56 8.71 9.25
CA GLN A 175 1.68 8.15 10.59
C GLN A 175 0.66 7.03 10.75
N HIS A 176 1.07 5.92 11.37
CA HIS A 176 0.21 4.80 11.70
C HIS A 176 0.48 4.37 13.15
N PRO A 177 -0.52 4.30 14.03
CA PRO A 177 -0.33 3.85 15.40
C PRO A 177 0.06 2.36 15.42
N THR A 178 0.92 1.94 16.34
CA THR A 178 1.09 0.51 16.60
C THR A 178 -0.08 -0.01 17.45
N PRO A 179 -0.59 -1.22 17.16
CA PRO A 179 -1.63 -1.85 17.98
C PRO A 179 -1.16 -2.17 19.39
#